data_AF-E1SQ15-F1
#
_entry.id   AF-E1SQ15-F1
#
_cell.length_a   1.000
_cell.length_b   1.000
_cell.length_c   1.000
_cell.angle_alpha   90.00
_cell.angle_beta   90.00
_cell.angle_gamma   90.00
#
_symmetry.space_group_name_H-M   'P 1'
#
loop_
_entity.id
_entity.type
_entity.pdbx_description
1 polymer ?
#
loop_
_entity_poly.entity_id
_entity_poly.type
_entity_poly.pdbx_seq_one_letter_code
_entity_poly.pdbx_strand_id
1 'polypeptide(L)'
;MKSCNQCNALHCALCENRNQNGLAEAGFDYQFYADGDVAKQRASITVPGMEKPIECSNYLVRALCVFLSHLGEPLNKSDLSEFIWGGRLVGANSLPVLINEIRKVLDKTHYRIVTLRGLGYIMVVDDDRVRVVNSSEEEDVQAE
;
A
#
# COMPACT_ATOMS: atom_id res chain seq x y z
N MET A 1 -9.28 -4.62 -7.69
CA MET A 1 -8.77 -4.82 -6.31
C MET A 1 -9.76 -5.69 -5.54
N LYS A 2 -9.30 -6.68 -4.78
CA LYS A 2 -10.18 -7.61 -4.06
C LYS A 2 -10.77 -6.91 -2.82
N SER A 3 -12.09 -6.96 -2.65
CA SER A 3 -12.80 -6.42 -1.49
C SER A 3 -13.04 -7.51 -0.44
N CYS A 4 -13.01 -7.12 0.83
CA CYS A 4 -13.35 -8.02 1.94
C CYS A 4 -14.88 -8.22 1.99
N ASN A 5 -15.34 -9.48 2.02
CA ASN A 5 -16.76 -9.84 2.10
C ASN A 5 -17.46 -9.41 3.41
N GLN A 6 -16.73 -8.91 4.41
CA GLN A 6 -17.30 -8.48 5.71
C GLN A 6 -17.44 -6.96 5.86
N CYS A 7 -16.67 -6.14 5.15
CA CYS A 7 -16.76 -4.67 5.27
C CYS A 7 -16.98 -3.95 3.94
N ASN A 8 -17.08 -4.68 2.83
CA ASN A 8 -17.24 -4.16 1.46
C ASN A 8 -16.21 -3.06 1.10
N ALA A 9 -15.08 -3.03 1.80
CA ALA A 9 -13.97 -2.13 1.60
C ALA A 9 -12.73 -2.94 1.18
N LEU A 10 -11.81 -2.30 0.47
CA LEU A 10 -10.49 -2.86 0.18
C LEU A 10 -9.81 -3.18 1.52
N HIS A 11 -9.14 -4.33 1.64
CA HIS A 11 -8.66 -4.86 2.93
C HIS A 11 -7.92 -3.78 3.75
N CYS A 12 -8.54 -3.36 4.85
CA CYS A 12 -8.15 -2.18 5.63
C CYS A 12 -7.50 -2.57 6.95
N ALA A 13 -6.52 -1.79 7.38
CA ALA A 13 -5.96 -1.85 8.74
C ALA A 13 -7.01 -1.64 9.86
N LEU A 14 -8.22 -1.21 9.50
CA LEU A 14 -9.34 -1.02 10.43
C LEU A 14 -10.35 -2.17 10.43
N CYS A 15 -10.13 -3.24 9.66
CA CYS A 15 -11.03 -4.39 9.63
C CYS A 15 -11.06 -5.10 11.00
N GLU A 16 -12.23 -5.62 11.42
CA GLU A 16 -12.36 -6.39 12.67
C GLU A 16 -11.48 -7.66 12.66
N ASN A 17 -11.24 -8.24 11.49
CA ASN A 17 -10.28 -9.33 11.27
C ASN A 17 -8.86 -8.79 11.00
N ARG A 18 -8.30 -8.01 11.94
CA ARG A 18 -6.94 -7.43 11.83
C ARG A 18 -5.84 -8.47 11.59
N ASN A 19 -6.11 -9.73 11.88
CA ASN A 19 -5.16 -10.85 11.77
C ASN A 19 -5.11 -11.49 10.37
N GLN A 20 -5.89 -11.01 9.39
CA GLN A 20 -5.96 -11.55 8.02
C GLN A 20 -5.84 -10.44 6.96
N ASN A 21 -4.89 -9.53 7.17
CA ASN A 21 -4.56 -8.49 6.18
C ASN A 21 -3.07 -8.59 5.81
N GLY A 22 -2.68 -7.92 4.72
CA GLY A 22 -1.30 -7.96 4.24
C GLY A 22 -0.26 -7.47 5.26
N LEU A 23 -0.63 -6.64 6.25
CA LEU A 23 0.28 -6.23 7.33
C LEU A 23 0.59 -7.41 8.25
N ALA A 24 -0.45 -8.10 8.75
CA ALA A 24 -0.29 -9.25 9.63
C ALA A 24 0.47 -10.40 8.95
N GLU A 25 0.16 -10.68 7.68
CA GLU A 25 0.86 -11.70 6.88
C GLU A 25 2.34 -11.36 6.68
N ALA A 26 2.66 -10.07 6.52
CA ALA A 26 4.03 -9.58 6.40
C ALA A 26 4.74 -9.37 7.75
N GLY A 27 4.08 -9.67 8.88
CA GLY A 27 4.65 -9.55 10.23
C GLY A 27 4.72 -8.13 10.79
N PHE A 28 4.03 -7.16 10.18
CA PHE A 28 3.91 -5.81 10.70
C PHE A 28 2.85 -5.77 11.81
N ASP A 29 3.18 -5.10 12.92
CA ASP A 29 2.22 -4.78 13.97
C ASP A 29 1.90 -3.28 13.94
N TYR A 30 0.71 -2.88 14.37
CA TYR A 30 0.29 -1.49 14.35
C TYR A 30 -0.81 -1.17 15.35
N GLN A 31 -0.81 0.07 15.82
CA GLN A 31 -1.83 0.60 16.72
C GLN A 31 -2.33 1.95 16.22
N PHE A 32 -3.65 2.17 16.31
CA PHE A 32 -4.25 3.49 16.08
C PHE A 32 -4.47 4.19 17.41
N TYR A 33 -4.20 5.49 17.43
CA TYR A 33 -4.49 6.33 18.58
C TYR A 33 -5.89 6.92 18.42
N ALA A 34 -6.75 6.67 19.40
CA ALA A 34 -8.04 7.33 19.51
C ALA A 34 -7.83 8.72 20.11
N ASP A 35 -7.28 9.64 19.32
CA ASP A 35 -7.18 11.03 19.75
C ASP A 35 -8.40 11.79 19.21
N GLY A 36 -9.10 12.53 20.07
CA GLY A 36 -10.38 13.20 19.77
C GLY A 36 -10.30 14.28 18.68
N ASP A 37 -9.12 14.47 18.09
CA ASP A 37 -8.85 15.36 16.96
C ASP A 37 -8.82 14.55 15.65
N VAL A 38 -9.95 14.59 14.94
CA VAL A 38 -10.14 13.95 13.62
C VAL A 38 -9.13 14.48 12.56
N ALA A 39 -8.48 15.61 12.80
CA ALA A 39 -7.46 16.18 11.93
C ALA A 39 -6.08 15.52 12.10
N LYS A 40 -5.79 14.90 13.25
CA LYS A 40 -4.51 14.25 13.55
C LYS A 40 -4.71 12.76 13.76
N GLN A 41 -5.08 12.07 12.67
CA GLN A 41 -5.20 10.63 12.70
C GLN A 41 -3.80 9.99 12.78
N ARG A 42 -3.40 9.64 14.00
CA ARG A 42 -2.08 9.08 14.34
C ARG A 42 -2.13 7.56 14.45
N ALA A 43 -1.00 6.94 14.18
CA ALA A 43 -0.77 5.52 14.36
C ALA A 43 0.68 5.27 14.81
N SER A 44 0.93 4.08 15.32
CA SER A 44 2.26 3.52 15.44
C SER A 44 2.34 2.22 14.63
N ILE A 45 3.50 1.97 14.03
CA ILE A 45 3.77 0.75 13.27
C ILE A 45 5.10 0.15 13.70
N THR A 46 5.10 -1.14 13.99
CA THR A 46 6.29 -1.94 14.25
C THR A 46 6.64 -2.69 12.97
N VAL A 47 7.83 -2.40 12.44
CA VAL A 47 8.35 -3.04 11.23
C VAL A 47 9.05 -4.35 11.60
N PRO A 48 8.88 -5.44 10.83
CA PRO A 48 9.62 -6.68 11.05
C PRO A 48 11.13 -6.43 11.17
N GLY A 49 11.75 -6.95 12.22
CA GLY A 49 13.18 -6.75 12.50
C GLY A 49 13.54 -5.41 13.15
N MET A 50 12.57 -4.55 13.48
CA MET A 50 12.78 -3.34 14.29
C MET A 50 12.16 -3.51 15.68
N GLU A 51 12.94 -3.20 16.73
CA GLU A 51 12.49 -3.32 18.12
C GLU A 51 11.56 -2.18 18.56
N LYS A 52 11.64 -1.02 17.92
CA LYS A 52 10.88 0.18 18.31
C LYS A 52 9.80 0.50 17.29
N PRO A 53 8.55 0.75 17.73
CA PRO A 53 7.50 1.23 16.86
C PRO A 53 7.84 2.63 16.34
N ILE A 54 7.41 2.91 15.11
CA ILE A 54 7.55 4.19 14.43
C ILE A 54 6.20 4.90 14.51
N GLU A 55 6.20 6.12 15.06
CA GLU A 55 5.03 7.01 15.04
C GLU A 55 4.78 7.53 13.62
N CYS A 56 3.55 7.41 13.13
CA CYS A 56 3.17 7.76 11.78
C CYS A 56 1.71 8.22 11.67
N SER A 57 1.29 8.58 10.45
CA SER A 57 -0.11 8.83 10.16
C SER A 57 -0.87 7.51 9.99
N ASN A 58 -2.16 7.49 10.29
CA ASN A 58 -2.97 6.32 10.00
C ASN A 58 -3.07 6.02 8.47
N TYR A 59 -2.95 7.05 7.64
CA TYR A 59 -2.92 6.94 6.18
C TYR A 59 -1.73 6.12 5.71
N LEU A 60 -0.58 6.22 6.39
CA LEU A 60 0.58 5.39 6.12
C LEU A 60 0.27 3.92 6.36
N VAL A 61 -0.34 3.60 7.51
CA VAL A 61 -0.73 2.22 7.85
C VAL A 61 -1.77 1.68 6.87
N ARG A 62 -2.77 2.50 6.50
CA ARG A 62 -3.79 2.13 5.49
C ARG A 62 -3.15 1.84 4.13
N ALA A 63 -2.26 2.72 3.68
CA ALA A 63 -1.57 2.56 2.40
C ALA A 63 -0.72 1.28 2.39
N LEU A 64 0.09 1.04 3.43
CA LEU A 64 0.88 -0.18 3.57
C LEU A 64 0.00 -1.44 3.54
N CYS A 65 -1.14 -1.43 4.22
CA CYS A 65 -2.10 -2.52 4.21
C CYS A 65 -2.54 -2.88 2.79
N VAL A 66 -2.91 -1.89 1.96
CA VAL A 66 -3.33 -2.15 0.58
C VAL A 66 -2.18 -2.70 -0.26
N PHE A 67 -1.00 -2.07 -0.17
CA PHE A 67 0.16 -2.50 -0.94
C PHE A 67 0.56 -3.94 -0.62
N LEU A 68 0.60 -4.31 0.65
CA LEU A 68 0.95 -5.67 1.07
C LEU A 68 -0.15 -6.68 0.67
N SER A 69 -1.42 -6.27 0.70
CA SER A 69 -2.54 -7.13 0.27
C SER A 69 -2.61 -7.32 -1.25
N HIS A 70 -1.89 -6.49 -2.02
CA HIS A 70 -1.83 -6.52 -3.49
C HIS A 70 -0.37 -6.56 -3.96
N LEU A 71 0.46 -7.32 -3.25
CA LEU A 71 1.88 -7.47 -3.57
C LEU A 71 2.05 -7.97 -5.01
N GLY A 72 2.88 -7.28 -5.79
CA GLY A 72 3.11 -7.59 -7.20
C GLY A 72 2.02 -7.07 -8.16
N GLU A 73 0.96 -6.43 -7.67
CA GLU A 73 -0.11 -5.88 -8.52
C GLU A 73 0.02 -4.34 -8.65
N PRO A 74 -0.08 -3.78 -9.88
CA PRO A 74 -0.15 -2.33 -10.07
C PRO A 74 -1.42 -1.73 -9.44
N LEU A 75 -1.23 -0.70 -8.61
CA LEU A 75 -2.31 0.08 -8.00
C LEU A 75 -2.31 1.50 -8.59
N ASN A 76 -3.43 1.91 -9.17
CA ASN A 76 -3.55 3.24 -9.74
C ASN A 76 -3.69 4.33 -8.67
N LYS A 77 -3.40 5.58 -9.04
CA LYS A 77 -3.34 6.70 -8.10
C LYS A 77 -4.71 7.13 -7.57
N SER A 78 -5.75 7.04 -8.40
CA SER A 78 -7.11 7.45 -8.02
C SER A 78 -7.66 6.51 -6.96
N ASP A 79 -7.57 5.20 -7.19
CA ASP A 79 -8.10 4.18 -6.29
C ASP A 79 -7.34 4.16 -4.97
N LEU A 80 -6.01 4.31 -5.02
CA LEU A 80 -5.19 4.50 -3.82
C LEU A 80 -5.64 5.71 -3.02
N SER A 81 -5.89 6.84 -3.70
CA SER A 81 -6.29 8.07 -3.01
C SER A 81 -7.67 7.94 -2.38
N GLU A 82 -8.63 7.41 -3.13
CA GLU A 82 -9.98 7.20 -2.65
C GLU A 82 -9.99 6.26 -1.42
N PHE A 83 -9.24 5.17 -1.48
CA PHE A 83 -9.13 4.23 -0.38
C PHE A 83 -8.47 4.82 0.86
N ILE A 84 -7.27 5.40 0.70
CA ILE A 84 -6.45 5.85 1.84
C ILE A 84 -7.20 6.94 2.60
N TRP A 85 -7.71 7.93 1.88
CA TRP A 85 -8.34 9.11 2.47
C TRP A 85 -9.86 9.01 2.64
N GLY A 86 -10.50 7.95 2.15
CA GLY A 86 -11.93 7.71 2.32
C GLY A 86 -12.78 8.85 1.73
N GLY A 87 -12.43 9.30 0.52
CA GLY A 87 -13.14 10.37 -0.18
C GLY A 87 -12.84 11.80 0.31
N ARG A 88 -11.90 12.00 1.26
CA ARG A 88 -11.46 13.36 1.62
C ARG A 88 -10.72 14.02 0.47
N LEU A 89 -10.98 15.32 0.27
CA LEU A 89 -10.22 16.15 -0.66
C LEU A 89 -8.80 16.34 -0.14
N VAL A 90 -7.82 15.89 -0.91
CA VAL A 90 -6.39 16.05 -0.61
C VAL A 90 -5.67 16.69 -1.80
N GLY A 91 -4.56 17.35 -1.52
CA GLY A 91 -3.75 17.97 -2.58
C GLY A 91 -3.10 16.92 -3.47
N ALA A 92 -2.80 17.29 -4.72
CA ALA A 92 -2.17 16.39 -5.69
C ALA A 92 -0.82 15.78 -5.22
N ASN A 93 -0.15 16.45 -4.27
CA ASN A 93 1.12 16.00 -3.70
C ASN A 93 0.95 15.08 -2.48
N SER A 94 -0.26 14.92 -1.93
CA SER A 94 -0.47 14.13 -0.72
C SER A 94 -0.10 12.65 -0.91
N LEU A 95 -0.46 12.04 -2.04
CA LEU A 95 -0.07 10.67 -2.35
C LEU A 95 1.46 10.53 -2.56
N PRO A 96 2.12 11.32 -3.42
CA PRO A 96 3.59 11.27 -3.53
C PRO A 96 4.34 11.46 -2.22
N VAL A 97 3.90 12.39 -1.36
CA VAL A 97 4.50 12.61 -0.03
C VAL A 97 4.33 11.37 0.84
N LEU A 98 3.13 10.81 0.90
CA LEU A 98 2.85 9.59 1.66
C LEU A 98 3.68 8.40 1.16
N ILE A 99 3.82 8.23 -0.16
CA ILE A 99 4.67 7.17 -0.73
C ILE A 99 6.13 7.35 -0.31
N ASN A 100 6.64 8.57 -0.26
CA ASN A 100 8.00 8.83 0.23
C ASN A 100 8.16 8.54 1.73
N GLU A 101 7.14 8.78 2.54
CA GLU A 101 7.15 8.38 3.96
C GLU A 101 7.18 6.86 4.10
N ILE A 102 6.35 6.15 3.35
CA ILE A 102 6.32 4.68 3.35
C ILE A 102 7.68 4.10 2.93
N ARG A 103 8.32 4.65 1.89
CA ARG A 103 9.65 4.21 1.46
C ARG A 103 10.69 4.29 2.57
N LYS A 104 10.63 5.32 3.43
CA LYS A 104 11.54 5.44 4.59
C LYS A 104 11.26 4.37 5.64
N VAL A 105 10.00 4.01 5.84
CA VAL A 105 9.61 2.92 6.76
C VAL A 105 10.09 1.56 6.24
N LEU A 106 10.03 1.36 4.92
CA LEU A 106 10.42 0.10 4.27
C LEU A 106 11.92 -0.06 4.01
N ASP A 107 12.73 0.98 4.21
CA ASP A 107 14.16 1.02 3.86
C ASP A 107 14.99 -0.14 4.47
N LYS A 108 14.52 -0.71 5.59
CA LYS A 108 15.16 -1.84 6.28
C LYS A 108 14.46 -3.19 6.06
N THR A 109 13.51 -3.24 5.14
CA THR A 109 12.72 -4.43 4.80
C THR A 109 13.06 -4.92 3.41
N HIS A 110 12.63 -6.14 3.07
CA HIS A 110 12.71 -6.66 1.71
C HIS A 110 11.61 -6.12 0.78
N TYR A 111 10.72 -5.23 1.24
CA TYR A 111 9.66 -4.66 0.42
C TYR A 111 10.06 -3.31 -0.17
N ARG A 112 9.64 -3.05 -1.41
CA ARG A 112 9.88 -1.78 -2.10
C ARG A 112 8.65 -1.31 -2.87
N ILE A 113 8.39 -0.01 -2.84
CA ILE A 113 7.38 0.64 -3.70
C ILE A 113 8.04 1.29 -4.92
N VAL A 114 7.70 0.77 -6.10
CA VAL A 114 8.15 1.27 -7.40
C VAL A 114 7.05 2.12 -8.03
N THR A 115 7.42 3.24 -8.64
CA THR A 115 6.50 4.09 -9.40
C THR A 115 6.41 3.58 -10.84
N LEU A 116 5.21 3.28 -11.32
CA LEU A 116 4.93 2.95 -12.71
C LEU A 116 4.37 4.19 -13.42
N ARG A 117 5.18 4.80 -14.30
CA ARG A 117 4.82 6.07 -14.96
C ARG A 117 3.52 5.91 -15.76
N GLY A 118 2.55 6.79 -15.50
CA GLY A 118 1.23 6.76 -16.15
C GLY A 118 0.25 5.74 -15.57
N LEU A 119 0.69 4.79 -14.76
CA LEU A 119 -0.15 3.72 -14.20
C LEU A 119 -0.40 3.90 -12.70
N GLY A 120 0.64 4.16 -11.91
CA GLY A 120 0.51 4.26 -10.45
C GLY A 120 1.73 3.73 -9.71
N TYR A 121 1.50 2.84 -8.75
CA TYR A 121 2.53 2.28 -7.87
C TYR A 121 2.36 0.77 -7.75
N ILE A 122 3.47 0.06 -7.56
CA ILE A 122 3.50 -1.39 -7.30
C ILE A 122 4.41 -1.64 -6.10
N MET A 123 4.02 -2.55 -5.23
CA MET A 123 4.89 -3.08 -4.18
C MET A 123 5.49 -4.40 -4.65
N VAL A 124 6.80 -4.57 -4.46
CA VAL A 124 7.57 -5.76 -4.85
C VAL A 124 8.50 -6.18 -3.72
N VAL A 125 8.97 -7.41 -3.76
CA VAL A 125 10.04 -7.90 -2.89
C VAL A 125 11.39 -7.74 -3.59
N ASP A 126 12.45 -7.37 -2.88
CA ASP A 126 13.77 -7.06 -3.45
C ASP A 126 14.45 -8.24 -4.18
N ASP A 127 13.96 -9.48 -4.00
CA ASP A 127 14.39 -10.67 -4.75
C ASP A 127 13.60 -10.89 -6.06
N ASP A 128 12.45 -10.22 -6.21
CA ASP A 128 11.70 -10.25 -7.46
C ASP A 128 12.39 -9.36 -8.49
N ARG A 129 13.13 -9.99 -9.40
CA ARG A 129 13.44 -9.41 -10.72
C ARG A 129 12.11 -9.12 -11.40
N VAL A 130 11.57 -7.92 -11.20
CA VAL A 130 10.35 -7.43 -11.84
C VAL A 130 10.54 -7.54 -13.35
N ARG A 131 10.05 -8.65 -13.93
CA ARG A 131 9.85 -8.75 -15.38
C ARG A 131 8.63 -7.89 -15.66
N VAL A 132 8.87 -6.64 -16.00
CA VAL A 132 7.85 -5.84 -16.68
C VAL A 132 7.56 -6.57 -17.98
N VAL A 133 6.52 -7.41 -17.99
CA VAL A 133 6.04 -8.01 -19.22
C VAL A 133 5.35 -6.88 -19.96
N ASN A 134 6.01 -6.34 -20.98
CA ASN A 134 5.35 -5.52 -21.96
C ASN A 134 4.37 -6.43 -22.70
N SER A 135 3.10 -6.40 -22.33
CA SER A 135 2.04 -7.02 -23.11
C SER A 135 1.77 -6.15 -24.34
N SER A 136 2.55 -6.38 -25.38
CA SER A 136 2.23 -6.02 -26.76
C SER A 136 2.94 -7.01 -27.69
N GLU A 137 2.48 -8.27 -27.63
CA GLU A 137 2.64 -9.27 -28.68
C GLU A 137 1.22 -9.55 -29.21
N GLU A 138 0.85 -8.89 -30.31
CA GLU A 138 0.06 -9.54 -31.34
C GLU A 138 1.05 -9.81 -32.47
N GLU A 139 1.51 -11.06 -32.57
CA GLU A 139 2.36 -11.56 -33.64
C GLU A 139 1.61 -11.64 -34.96
N ASP A 140 2.35 -11.31 -36.01
CA ASP A 140 2.11 -11.53 -37.43
C ASP A 140 1.45 -12.88 -37.77
N VAL A 141 0.57 -12.84 -38.77
CA VAL A 141 0.35 -13.99 -39.66
C VAL A 141 0.91 -13.62 -41.04
N GLN A 142 2.02 -14.26 -41.38
CA GLN A 142 2.70 -14.21 -42.69
C GLN A 142 2.04 -15.12 -43.75
N ALA A 143 2.49 -14.90 -45.00
CA ALA A 143 2.51 -15.79 -46.18
C ALA A 143 1.26 -15.69 -47.07
N GLU A 144 1.31 -15.41 -48.38
CA GLU A 144 2.31 -15.56 -49.46
C GLU A 144 2.14 -14.44 -50.51
#